data_AF-A0AAC9QPA9-F1
#
_entry.id   AF-A0AAC9QPA9-F1
#
_cell.length_a   1.000
_cell.length_b   1.000
_cell.length_c   1.000
_cell.angle_alpha   90.00
_cell.angle_beta   90.00
_cell.angle_gamma   90.00
#
_symmetry.space_group_name_H-M   'P 1'
#
loop_
_entity.id
_entity.type
_entity.pdbx_description
1 polymer ?
#
loop_
_entity_poly.entity_id
_entity_poly.type
_entity_poly.pdbx_seq_one_letter_code
_entity_poly.pdbx_strand_id
1 'polypeptide(L)'
;MFGEGLLMGKDGKVRCSWAGTDPLYCAYHDHIWGKPVFDDRHLFKQICLEGFQAGLSWLTILRKISNFHHAFDYFDFEKIAHYDEEKIKTLMQDKGIIRHQGKIRSVTNNALKAKEIIAEWNSLSRYFWSFQPLQSERYEKIDLQRGKANYVTPESIRLSKDLKKRGWTFVGPITCYAFMQAVGIVNDHLEGCFCR
;
A
#
# COMPACT_ATOMS: atom_id res chain seq x y z
N MET A 1 32.02 1.26 4.68
CA MET A 1 30.96 2.12 4.12
C MET A 1 29.70 1.28 3.98
N PHE A 2 28.54 1.78 4.40
CA PHE A 2 27.28 1.08 4.11
C PHE A 2 27.05 1.09 2.60
N GLY A 3 26.40 0.05 2.06
CA GLY A 3 26.02 0.01 0.66
C GLY A 3 25.21 1.24 0.25
N GLU A 4 25.29 1.63 -1.03
CA GLU A 4 24.49 2.74 -1.55
C GLU A 4 23.00 2.56 -1.23
N GLY A 5 22.36 3.62 -0.74
CA GLY A 5 20.93 3.58 -0.41
C GLY A 5 20.62 3.03 0.98
N LEU A 6 21.63 2.79 1.81
CA LEU A 6 21.45 2.45 3.23
C LEU A 6 21.76 3.63 4.14
N LEU A 7 21.13 3.64 5.31
CA LEU A 7 21.35 4.64 6.37
C LEU A 7 21.44 3.94 7.73
N MET A 8 22.50 4.21 8.49
CA MET A 8 22.59 3.78 9.88
C MET A 8 21.83 4.75 10.79
N GLY A 9 20.85 4.23 11.51
CA GLY A 9 20.10 4.96 12.54
C GLY A 9 20.92 5.17 13.80
N LYS A 10 20.46 6.10 14.67
CA LYS A 10 21.06 6.35 16.00
C LYS A 10 20.97 5.13 16.93
N ASP A 11 20.09 4.20 16.62
CA ASP A 11 19.90 2.92 17.30
C ASP A 11 20.84 1.81 16.77
N GLY A 12 21.79 2.14 15.89
CA GLY A 12 22.77 1.21 15.32
C GLY A 12 22.20 0.33 14.20
N LYS A 13 20.92 0.46 13.85
CA LYS A 13 20.29 -0.35 12.80
C LYS A 13 20.50 0.26 11.41
N VAL A 14 20.89 -0.57 10.45
CA VAL A 14 21.06 -0.17 9.05
C VAL A 14 19.76 -0.37 8.29
N ARG A 15 19.14 0.71 7.83
CA ARG A 15 17.85 0.73 7.12
C ARG A 15 18.02 1.10 5.66
N CYS A 16 16.97 0.86 4.86
CA CYS A 16 16.82 1.55 3.59
C CYS A 16 16.80 3.08 3.82
N SER A 17 17.55 3.84 3.03
CA SER A 17 17.78 5.28 3.26
C SER A 17 16.50 6.11 3.20
N TRP A 18 15.48 5.66 2.47
CA TRP A 18 14.19 6.34 2.38
C TRP A 18 13.45 6.39 3.72
N ALA A 19 13.74 5.49 4.66
CA ALA A 19 13.16 5.53 6.01
C ALA A 19 13.61 6.78 6.79
N GLY A 20 14.75 7.36 6.41
CA GLY A 20 15.29 8.57 7.03
C GLY A 20 15.54 8.39 8.52
N THR A 21 15.19 9.42 9.30
CA THR A 21 15.41 9.47 10.75
C THR A 21 14.15 9.83 11.55
N ASP A 22 13.01 10.06 10.89
CA ASP A 22 11.73 10.30 11.57
C ASP A 22 11.30 8.99 12.26
N PRO A 23 11.12 8.97 13.60
CA PRO A 23 10.81 7.75 14.33
C PRO A 23 9.56 7.01 13.83
N LEU A 24 8.55 7.76 13.35
CA LEU A 24 7.34 7.18 12.81
C LEU A 24 7.62 6.43 11.50
N TYR A 25 8.46 6.99 10.64
CA TYR A 25 8.78 6.35 9.36
C TYR A 25 9.75 5.18 9.53
N CYS A 26 10.71 5.29 10.47
CA CYS A 26 11.54 4.16 10.87
C CYS A 26 10.70 3.01 11.44
N ALA A 27 9.72 3.28 12.31
CA ALA A 27 8.86 2.24 12.85
C ALA A 27 8.01 1.55 11.76
N TYR A 28 7.51 2.31 10.78
CA TYR A 28 6.83 1.74 9.61
C TYR A 28 7.73 0.81 8.79
N HIS A 29 8.94 1.26 8.48
CA HIS A 29 9.94 0.46 7.78
C HIS A 29 10.24 -0.84 8.54
N ASP A 30 10.45 -0.74 9.86
CA ASP A 30 10.93 -1.84 10.70
C ASP A 30 9.87 -2.90 10.99
N HIS A 31 8.62 -2.46 11.11
CA HIS A 31 7.55 -3.30 11.65
C HIS A 31 6.46 -3.63 10.65
N ILE A 32 6.34 -2.89 9.54
CA ILE A 32 5.20 -3.00 8.62
C ILE A 32 5.68 -3.28 7.19
N TRP A 33 6.50 -2.40 6.62
CA TRP A 33 6.85 -2.45 5.20
C TRP A 33 7.65 -3.70 4.83
N GLY A 34 7.27 -4.35 3.74
CA GLY A 34 7.93 -5.57 3.23
C GLY A 34 7.54 -6.85 3.98
N LYS A 35 6.73 -6.78 5.05
CA LYS A 35 6.32 -7.98 5.80
C LYS A 35 5.04 -8.59 5.21
N PRO A 36 4.98 -9.92 5.02
CA PRO A 36 3.80 -10.58 4.46
C PRO A 36 2.53 -10.31 5.27
N VAL A 37 1.49 -9.84 4.59
CA VAL A 37 0.14 -9.66 5.15
C VAL A 37 -0.85 -10.55 4.41
N PHE A 38 -1.67 -11.29 5.17
CA PHE A 38 -2.69 -12.19 4.63
C PHE A 38 -4.11 -11.87 5.12
N ASP A 39 -4.27 -10.83 5.94
CA ASP A 39 -5.58 -10.38 6.42
C ASP A 39 -6.27 -9.52 5.35
N ASP A 40 -7.45 -9.94 4.92
CA ASP A 40 -8.21 -9.29 3.84
C ASP A 40 -8.52 -7.81 4.13
N ARG A 41 -8.88 -7.50 5.38
CA ARG A 41 -9.20 -6.12 5.77
C ARG A 41 -7.95 -5.24 5.76
N HIS A 42 -6.81 -5.75 6.22
CA HIS A 42 -5.53 -5.05 6.14
C HIS A 42 -5.14 -4.82 4.67
N LEU A 43 -5.24 -5.84 3.82
CA LEU A 43 -4.93 -5.71 2.40
C LEU A 43 -5.82 -4.66 1.73
N PHE A 44 -7.13 -4.68 2.00
CA PHE A 44 -8.07 -3.65 1.53
C PHE A 44 -7.69 -2.24 2.01
N LYS A 45 -7.41 -2.09 3.32
CA LYS A 45 -6.92 -0.82 3.88
C LYS A 45 -5.68 -0.33 3.13
N GLN A 46 -4.68 -1.19 2.97
CA GLN A 46 -3.40 -0.77 2.39
C GLN A 46 -3.57 -0.30 0.95
N ILE A 47 -4.24 -1.05 0.08
CA ILE A 47 -4.43 -0.62 -1.32
C ILE A 47 -5.21 0.70 -1.43
N CYS A 48 -6.18 0.94 -0.54
CA CYS A 48 -6.88 2.24 -0.47
C CYS A 48 -5.96 3.38 -0.03
N LEU A 49 -5.10 3.16 0.98
CA LEU A 49 -4.14 4.17 1.45
C LEU A 49 -3.10 4.51 0.39
N GLU A 50 -2.63 3.52 -0.39
CA GLU A 50 -1.75 3.77 -1.54
C GLU A 50 -2.46 4.62 -2.61
N GLY A 51 -3.75 4.40 -2.84
CA GLY A 51 -4.57 5.26 -3.71
C GLY A 51 -4.65 6.71 -3.21
N PHE A 52 -4.70 6.92 -1.89
CA PHE A 52 -4.64 8.26 -1.30
C PHE A 52 -3.29 8.95 -1.46
N GLN A 53 -2.20 8.19 -1.53
CA GLN A 53 -0.84 8.71 -1.63
C GLN A 53 -0.59 9.48 -2.95
N ALA A 54 -1.32 9.22 -4.04
CA ALA A 54 -1.07 9.88 -5.33
C ALA A 54 -0.94 11.42 -5.21
N GLY A 55 0.25 11.95 -5.50
CA GLY A 55 0.58 13.38 -5.38
C GLY A 55 1.01 13.86 -3.99
N LEU A 56 1.29 12.95 -3.04
CA LEU A 56 1.69 13.22 -1.67
C LEU A 56 2.87 12.33 -1.24
N SER A 57 3.53 12.71 -0.15
CA SER A 57 4.48 11.82 0.52
C SER A 57 3.74 10.72 1.29
N TRP A 58 4.31 9.52 1.36
CA TRP A 58 3.74 8.44 2.19
C TRP A 58 3.71 8.81 3.69
N LEU A 59 4.71 9.58 4.16
CA LEU A 59 4.73 10.10 5.54
C LEU A 59 3.50 10.99 5.85
N THR A 60 2.96 11.71 4.86
CA THR A 60 1.71 12.47 4.98
C THR A 60 0.53 11.54 5.27
N ILE A 61 0.46 10.39 4.59
CA ILE A 61 -0.56 9.37 4.83
C ILE A 61 -0.35 8.73 6.20
N LEU A 62 0.89 8.38 6.55
CA LEU A 62 1.23 7.72 7.81
C LEU A 62 0.80 8.52 9.03
N ARG A 63 1.08 9.83 9.03
CA ARG A 63 0.68 10.75 10.11
C ARG A 63 -0.84 10.87 10.26
N LYS A 64 -1.61 10.45 9.26
CA LYS A 64 -3.08 10.49 9.23
C LYS A 64 -3.72 9.11 9.38
N ILE A 65 -2.97 8.01 9.51
CA ILE A 65 -3.51 6.64 9.53
C ILE A 65 -4.61 6.46 10.58
N SER A 66 -4.42 6.97 11.80
CA SER A 66 -5.45 6.86 12.86
C SER A 66 -6.74 7.57 12.44
N ASN A 67 -6.65 8.74 11.80
CA ASN A 67 -7.82 9.46 11.30
C ASN A 67 -8.50 8.69 10.16
N PHE A 68 -7.71 8.10 9.25
CA PHE A 68 -8.26 7.23 8.20
C PHE A 68 -8.99 6.03 8.78
N HIS A 69 -8.46 5.38 9.82
CA HIS A 69 -9.16 4.28 10.50
C HIS A 69 -10.51 4.74 11.04
N HIS A 70 -10.58 5.85 11.77
CA HIS A 70 -11.87 6.33 12.30
C HIS A 70 -12.84 6.80 11.20
N ALA A 71 -12.34 7.52 10.20
CA ALA A 71 -13.16 8.07 9.13
C ALA A 71 -13.82 6.96 8.28
N PHE A 72 -13.08 5.89 8.00
CA PHE A 72 -13.51 4.77 7.16
C PHE A 72 -13.87 3.51 7.98
N ASP A 73 -14.42 3.63 9.19
CA ASP A 73 -14.91 2.49 9.98
C ASP A 73 -13.91 1.32 10.10
N TYR A 74 -12.63 1.65 10.34
CA TYR A 74 -11.49 0.72 10.41
C TYR A 74 -11.30 -0.13 9.14
N PHE A 75 -11.68 0.43 8.00
CA PHE A 75 -11.61 -0.22 6.69
C PHE A 75 -12.46 -1.49 6.60
N ASP A 76 -13.56 -1.55 7.36
CA ASP A 76 -14.56 -2.59 7.23
C ASP A 76 -15.30 -2.43 5.90
N PHE A 77 -14.83 -3.13 4.86
CA PHE A 77 -15.37 -3.00 3.50
C PHE A 77 -16.86 -3.38 3.41
N GLU A 78 -17.39 -4.18 4.33
CA GLU A 78 -18.83 -4.45 4.41
C GLU A 78 -19.63 -3.19 4.75
N LYS A 79 -19.14 -2.36 5.69
CA LYS A 79 -19.79 -1.10 6.06
C LYS A 79 -19.58 -0.04 4.99
N ILE A 80 -18.33 0.10 4.52
CA ILE A 80 -17.94 1.12 3.54
C ILE A 80 -18.71 0.97 2.23
N ALA A 81 -19.02 -0.26 1.81
CA ALA A 81 -19.81 -0.54 0.62
C ALA A 81 -21.21 0.11 0.64
N HIS A 82 -21.73 0.45 1.83
CA HIS A 82 -23.03 1.09 2.02
C HIS A 82 -22.94 2.61 2.24
N TYR A 83 -21.76 3.21 2.10
CA TYR A 83 -21.62 4.66 2.23
C TYR A 83 -22.42 5.39 1.15
N ASP A 84 -23.26 6.32 1.59
CA ASP A 84 -24.10 7.17 0.75
C ASP A 84 -23.48 8.56 0.54
N GLU A 85 -24.18 9.41 -0.19
CA GLU A 85 -23.75 10.78 -0.46
C GLU A 85 -23.56 11.64 0.80
N GLU A 86 -24.36 11.42 1.84
CA GLU A 86 -24.22 12.16 3.10
C GLU A 86 -22.94 11.77 3.86
N LYS A 87 -22.59 10.48 3.85
CA LYS A 87 -21.31 10.02 4.37
C LYS A 87 -20.14 10.61 3.57
N ILE A 88 -20.23 10.67 2.24
CA ILE A 88 -19.18 11.31 1.41
C ILE A 88 -19.03 12.80 1.73
N LYS A 89 -20.14 13.53 1.89
CA LYS A 89 -20.12 14.96 2.30
C LYS A 89 -19.48 15.13 3.68
N THR A 90 -19.81 14.25 4.62
CA THR A 90 -19.22 14.25 5.98
C THR A 90 -17.71 14.06 5.91
N LEU A 91 -17.23 13.06 5.15
CA LEU A 91 -15.80 12.80 4.98
C LEU A 91 -15.06 13.97 4.30
N MET A 92 -15.72 14.67 3.38
CA MET A 92 -15.17 15.88 2.75
C MET A 92 -14.96 17.05 3.72
N GLN A 93 -15.60 17.05 4.89
CA GLN A 93 -15.37 18.06 5.94
C GLN A 93 -14.28 17.66 6.94
N ASP A 94 -13.88 16.39 6.97
CA ASP A 94 -12.89 15.89 7.92
C ASP A 94 -11.46 16.35 7.55
N LYS A 95 -10.91 17.26 8.35
CA LYS A 95 -9.53 17.77 8.21
C LYS A 95 -8.46 16.73 8.62
N GLY A 96 -8.87 15.67 9.32
CA GLY A 96 -8.05 14.55 9.73
C GLY A 96 -7.53 13.72 8.56
N ILE A 97 -8.30 13.63 7.47
CA ILE A 97 -7.95 12.86 6.26
C ILE A 97 -7.52 13.76 5.08
N ILE A 98 -7.40 13.18 3.89
CA ILE A 98 -7.17 13.89 2.63
C ILE A 98 -8.53 14.15 1.97
N ARG A 99 -8.96 15.42 1.97
CA ARG A 99 -10.26 15.89 1.45
C ARG A 99 -10.28 15.97 -0.08
N HIS A 100 -10.20 14.81 -0.72
CA HIS A 100 -10.26 14.67 -2.17
C HIS A 100 -11.42 13.75 -2.56
N GLN A 101 -12.49 14.33 -3.10
CA GLN A 101 -13.76 13.62 -3.36
C GLN A 101 -13.57 12.36 -4.19
N GLY A 102 -12.76 12.40 -5.26
CA GLY A 102 -12.51 11.22 -6.09
C GLY A 102 -11.83 10.05 -5.35
N LYS A 103 -10.94 10.34 -4.39
CA LYS A 103 -10.22 9.33 -3.61
C LYS A 103 -11.12 8.75 -2.53
N ILE A 104 -11.95 9.58 -1.89
CA ILE A 104 -12.95 9.13 -0.92
C ILE A 104 -13.97 8.20 -1.59
N ARG A 105 -14.52 8.61 -2.74
CA ARG A 105 -15.44 7.77 -3.53
C ARG A 105 -14.80 6.48 -4.02
N SER A 106 -13.50 6.53 -4.33
CA SER A 106 -12.74 5.34 -4.70
C SER A 106 -12.77 4.29 -3.60
N VAL A 107 -12.66 4.66 -2.32
CA VAL A 107 -12.74 3.71 -1.20
C VAL A 107 -14.10 3.00 -1.16
N THR A 108 -15.21 3.74 -1.33
CA THR A 108 -16.56 3.16 -1.39
C THR A 108 -16.73 2.22 -2.58
N ASN A 109 -16.32 2.64 -3.78
CA ASN A 109 -16.33 1.79 -4.96
C ASN A 109 -15.48 0.53 -4.76
N ASN A 110 -14.26 0.69 -4.27
CA ASN A 110 -13.33 -0.43 -4.08
C ASN A 110 -13.84 -1.41 -3.01
N ALA A 111 -14.57 -0.95 -1.99
CA ALA A 111 -15.23 -1.84 -1.02
C ALA A 111 -16.29 -2.73 -1.68
N LEU A 112 -17.11 -2.17 -2.58
CA LEU A 112 -18.06 -2.96 -3.38
C LEU A 112 -17.33 -3.99 -4.25
N LYS A 113 -16.27 -3.58 -4.94
CA LYS A 113 -15.47 -4.48 -5.79
C LYS A 113 -14.69 -5.53 -4.98
N ALA A 114 -14.33 -5.23 -3.73
CA ALA A 114 -13.69 -6.19 -2.83
C ALA A 114 -14.63 -7.36 -2.49
N LYS A 115 -15.92 -7.08 -2.24
CA LYS A 115 -16.93 -8.12 -2.02
C LYS A 115 -17.10 -9.04 -3.23
N GLU A 116 -17.06 -8.47 -4.44
CA GLU A 116 -17.10 -9.25 -5.69
C GLU A 116 -15.88 -10.17 -5.82
N ILE A 117 -14.68 -9.67 -5.53
CA ILE A 117 -13.47 -10.51 -5.51
C ILE A 117 -13.58 -11.61 -4.45
N ILE A 118 -14.06 -11.30 -3.24
CA ILE A 118 -14.25 -12.30 -2.19
C ILE A 118 -15.25 -13.37 -2.62
N ALA A 119 -16.33 -13.01 -3.32
CA ALA A 119 -17.28 -14.00 -3.83
C ALA A 119 -16.65 -14.96 -4.87
N GLU A 120 -15.71 -14.49 -5.70
CA GLU A 120 -15.03 -15.30 -6.72
C GLU A 120 -13.81 -16.07 -6.18
N TRP A 121 -13.00 -15.43 -5.33
CA TRP A 121 -11.70 -15.93 -4.86
C TRP A 121 -11.74 -16.44 -3.42
N ASN A 122 -12.87 -16.29 -2.72
CA ASN A 122 -13.09 -16.56 -1.31
C ASN A 122 -12.22 -15.70 -0.35
N SER A 123 -11.29 -14.89 -0.85
CA SER A 123 -10.41 -14.02 -0.05
C SER A 123 -9.66 -13.02 -0.93
N LEU A 124 -9.51 -11.78 -0.43
CA LEU A 124 -8.64 -10.78 -1.05
C LEU A 124 -7.17 -11.19 -0.99
N SER A 125 -6.73 -11.82 0.09
CA SER A 125 -5.39 -12.38 0.20
C SER A 125 -5.08 -13.37 -0.90
N ARG A 126 -5.98 -14.33 -1.16
CA ARG A 126 -5.79 -15.30 -2.25
C ARG A 126 -5.66 -14.61 -3.61
N TYR A 127 -6.51 -13.62 -3.85
CA TYR A 127 -6.46 -12.81 -5.07
C TYR A 127 -5.16 -12.01 -5.18
N PHE A 128 -4.81 -11.16 -4.22
CA PHE A 128 -3.64 -10.30 -4.32
C PHE A 128 -2.33 -11.10 -4.40
N TRP A 129 -2.20 -12.17 -3.59
CA TRP A 129 -1.01 -13.01 -3.62
C TRP A 129 -0.87 -13.87 -4.88
N SER A 130 -1.95 -14.07 -5.66
CA SER A 130 -1.83 -14.73 -6.97
C SER A 130 -1.07 -13.87 -7.99
N PHE A 131 -0.87 -12.57 -7.72
CA PHE A 131 -0.08 -11.67 -8.56
C PHE A 131 1.38 -11.54 -8.11
N GLN A 132 1.85 -12.31 -7.14
CA GLN A 132 3.28 -12.30 -6.79
C GLN A 132 4.16 -12.54 -8.03
N PRO A 133 5.38 -11.96 -8.08
CA PRO A 133 6.25 -12.13 -9.23
C PRO A 133 6.56 -13.61 -9.46
N LEU A 134 6.56 -13.99 -10.74
CA LEU A 134 7.03 -15.31 -11.18
C LEU A 134 8.51 -15.47 -10.80
N GLN A 135 8.99 -16.71 -10.70
CA GLN A 135 10.40 -16.95 -10.37
C GLN A 135 11.36 -16.22 -11.34
N SER A 136 11.02 -16.15 -12.64
CA SER A 136 11.78 -15.44 -13.67
C SER A 136 11.70 -13.92 -13.57
N GLU A 137 10.76 -13.38 -12.79
CA GLU A 137 10.56 -11.93 -12.58
C GLU A 137 11.19 -11.45 -11.27
N ARG A 138 11.67 -12.37 -10.42
CA ARG A 138 12.33 -12.04 -9.15
C ARG A 138 13.77 -11.62 -9.40
N TYR A 139 14.17 -10.54 -8.76
CA TYR A 139 15.54 -10.05 -8.81
C TYR A 139 16.41 -10.87 -7.87
N GLU A 140 17.59 -11.27 -8.35
CA GLU A 140 18.61 -11.92 -7.52
C GLU A 140 19.14 -10.98 -6.43
N LYS A 141 19.23 -9.68 -6.76
CA LYS A 141 19.76 -8.62 -5.91
C LYS A 141 18.83 -7.42 -5.87
N ILE A 142 18.62 -6.87 -4.68
CA ILE A 142 17.85 -5.64 -4.45
C ILE A 142 18.82 -4.53 -4.01
N ASP A 143 19.19 -3.66 -4.94
CA ASP A 143 20.09 -2.54 -4.72
C ASP A 143 19.45 -1.17 -5.02
N LEU A 144 20.18 -0.08 -4.74
CA LEU A 144 19.65 1.27 -4.93
C LEU A 144 19.33 1.59 -6.40
N GLN A 145 20.12 1.07 -7.35
CA GLN A 145 19.85 1.30 -8.77
C GLN A 145 18.49 0.72 -9.14
N ARG A 146 18.20 -0.49 -8.66
CA ARG A 146 16.89 -1.12 -8.83
C ARG A 146 15.77 -0.32 -8.17
N GLY A 147 15.96 0.07 -6.90
CA GLY A 147 14.97 0.83 -6.13
C GLY A 147 14.62 2.19 -6.74
N LYS A 148 15.57 2.84 -7.44
CA LYS A 148 15.34 4.09 -8.17
C LYS A 148 14.70 3.89 -9.56
N ALA A 149 14.95 2.74 -10.20
CA ALA A 149 14.63 2.54 -11.61
C ALA A 149 13.23 1.95 -11.86
N ASN A 150 12.56 1.35 -10.87
CA ASN A 150 11.37 0.52 -11.14
C ASN A 150 10.23 0.77 -10.17
N TYR A 151 9.47 1.83 -10.44
CA TYR A 151 8.17 2.05 -9.80
C TYR A 151 7.04 1.29 -10.50
N VAL A 152 7.33 0.58 -11.59
CA VAL A 152 6.38 -0.21 -12.38
C VAL A 152 7.07 -1.52 -12.78
N THR A 153 6.42 -2.65 -12.52
CA THR A 153 6.94 -3.99 -12.80
C THR A 153 5.90 -4.83 -13.57
N PRO A 154 6.29 -5.94 -14.22
CA PRO A 154 5.35 -6.80 -14.92
C PRO A 154 4.16 -7.23 -14.05
N GLU A 155 4.42 -7.61 -12.80
CA GLU A 155 3.42 -8.04 -11.84
C GLU A 155 2.50 -6.88 -11.38
N SER A 156 3.03 -5.68 -11.18
CA SER A 156 2.19 -4.52 -10.83
C SER A 156 1.32 -4.04 -11.99
N ILE A 157 1.80 -4.19 -13.24
CA ILE A 157 1.00 -3.95 -14.45
C ILE A 157 -0.14 -4.97 -14.54
N ARG A 158 0.13 -6.26 -14.31
CA ARG A 158 -0.91 -7.31 -14.30
C ARG A 158 -1.98 -7.02 -13.26
N LEU A 159 -1.57 -6.74 -12.01
CA LEU A 159 -2.49 -6.43 -10.92
C LEU A 159 -3.32 -5.18 -11.23
N SER A 160 -2.68 -4.09 -11.68
CA SER A 160 -3.38 -2.85 -12.03
C SER A 160 -4.40 -3.05 -13.15
N LYS A 161 -4.03 -3.80 -14.20
CA LYS A 161 -4.91 -4.08 -15.33
C LYS A 161 -6.13 -4.89 -14.90
N ASP A 162 -5.93 -5.92 -14.07
CA ASP A 162 -7.02 -6.76 -13.60
C ASP A 162 -7.96 -6.01 -12.65
N LEU A 163 -7.41 -5.29 -11.68
CA LEU A 163 -8.21 -4.44 -10.76
C LEU A 163 -9.03 -3.40 -11.53
N LYS A 164 -8.45 -2.71 -12.52
CA LYS A 164 -9.17 -1.76 -13.37
C LYS A 164 -10.28 -2.42 -14.18
N LYS A 165 -10.03 -3.62 -14.74
CA LYS A 165 -11.05 -4.40 -15.45
C LYS A 165 -12.20 -4.78 -14.52
N ARG A 166 -11.92 -5.04 -13.25
CA ARG A 166 -12.89 -5.28 -12.18
C ARG A 166 -13.55 -4.00 -11.65
N GLY A 167 -13.26 -2.84 -12.21
CA GLY A 167 -13.88 -1.57 -11.84
C GLY A 167 -13.27 -0.90 -10.59
N TRP A 168 -12.13 -1.37 -10.09
CA TRP A 168 -11.41 -0.64 -9.04
C TRP A 168 -10.84 0.67 -9.59
N THR A 169 -10.76 1.68 -8.72
CA THR A 169 -10.26 3.02 -9.06
C THR A 169 -9.06 3.39 -8.19
N PHE A 170 -8.24 4.35 -8.65
CA PHE A 170 -6.99 4.76 -7.99
C PHE A 170 -5.97 3.63 -7.79
N VAL A 171 -5.95 2.65 -8.71
CA VAL A 171 -5.08 1.46 -8.68
C VAL A 171 -4.15 1.42 -9.90
N GLY A 172 -3.36 2.47 -10.10
CA GLY A 172 -2.35 2.50 -11.17
C GLY A 172 -1.19 1.50 -10.92
N PRO A 173 -0.36 1.17 -11.92
CA PRO A 173 0.75 0.23 -11.73
C PRO A 173 1.75 0.66 -10.64
N ILE A 174 1.99 1.97 -10.50
CA ILE A 174 2.83 2.53 -9.42
C ILE A 174 2.19 2.27 -8.05
N THR A 175 0.90 2.58 -7.91
CA THR A 175 0.15 2.32 -6.68
C THR A 175 0.12 0.82 -6.34
N CYS A 176 -0.06 -0.04 -7.34
CA CYS A 176 -0.07 -1.48 -7.15
C CYS A 176 1.30 -1.99 -6.70
N TYR A 177 2.40 -1.47 -7.26
CA TYR A 177 3.73 -1.88 -6.83
C TYR A 177 4.04 -1.40 -5.40
N ALA A 178 3.70 -0.16 -5.06
CA ALA A 178 3.82 0.35 -3.70
C ALA A 178 3.01 -0.50 -2.68
N PHE A 179 1.78 -0.89 -3.05
CA PHE A 179 0.98 -1.83 -2.27
C PHE A 179 1.69 -3.17 -2.08
N MET A 180 2.19 -3.78 -3.17
CA MET A 180 2.88 -5.07 -3.12
C MET A 180 4.11 -5.04 -2.20
N GLN A 181 4.87 -3.94 -2.23
CA GLN A 181 5.98 -3.70 -1.32
C GLN A 181 5.50 -3.55 0.14
N ALA A 182 4.46 -2.73 0.36
CA ALA A 182 3.95 -2.45 1.70
C ALA A 182 3.42 -3.69 2.42
N VAL A 183 2.81 -4.63 1.69
CA VAL A 183 2.21 -5.86 2.24
C VAL A 183 3.07 -7.12 2.08
N GLY A 184 4.30 -6.96 1.63
CA GLY A 184 5.28 -8.04 1.53
C GLY A 184 5.02 -9.07 0.43
N ILE A 185 4.18 -8.78 -0.57
CA ILE A 185 4.10 -9.60 -1.79
C ILE A 185 5.46 -9.57 -2.52
N VAL A 186 6.17 -8.45 -2.44
CA VAL A 186 7.59 -8.33 -2.79
C VAL A 186 8.37 -7.81 -1.59
N ASN A 187 9.57 -8.35 -1.36
CA ASN A 187 10.49 -7.88 -0.34
C ASN A 187 11.62 -7.06 -0.98
N ASP A 188 11.38 -5.75 -1.03
CA ASP A 188 12.30 -4.77 -1.63
C ASP A 188 13.18 -4.05 -0.58
N HIS A 189 13.32 -4.62 0.63
CA HIS A 189 14.39 -4.16 1.53
C HIS A 189 15.73 -4.37 0.84
N LEU A 190 16.53 -3.30 0.75
CA LEU A 190 17.84 -3.34 0.09
C LEU A 190 18.76 -4.36 0.77
N GLU A 191 19.66 -4.97 0.00
CA GLU A 191 20.74 -5.78 0.58
C GLU A 191 21.51 -4.98 1.64
N GLY A 192 21.67 -5.57 2.82
CA GLY A 192 22.29 -4.91 3.97
C GLY A 192 21.31 -4.13 4.86
N CYS A 193 20.04 -4.02 4.49
CA CYS A 193 18.98 -3.58 5.40
C CYS A 193 18.75 -4.65 6.48
N PHE A 194 18.63 -4.25 7.75
CA PHE A 194 18.41 -5.17 8.87
C PHE A 194 17.03 -5.86 8.84
N CYS A 195 16.10 -5.38 8.01
CA CYS A 195 14.75 -5.92 7.86
C CYS A 195 14.58 -6.87 6.67
N ARG A 196 15.62 -7.11 5.88
CA ARG A 196 15.52 -7.97 4.70
C ARG A 196 15.28 -9.43 5.07
#